data_AF-A0A976DTE3-F1
#
_entry.id   AF-A0A976DTE3-F1
#
_cell.length_a   1.000
_cell.length_b   1.000
_cell.length_c   1.000
_cell.angle_alpha   90.00
_cell.angle_beta   90.00
_cell.angle_gamma   90.00
#
_symmetry.space_group_name_H-M   'P 1'
#
loop_
_entity.id
_entity.type
_entity.pdbx_description
1 polymer ?
#
loop_
_entity_poly.entity_id
_entity_poly.type
_entity_poly.pdbx_seq_one_letter_code
_entity_poly.pdbx_strand_id
1 'polypeptide(L)'
;MKTAAALGLAVGLSAGIAAAELTDEHIVIGPEQVWIEHIDPIDIMWVGPNAYDRTQVLSGDNVEIVGFATDPDDAAILGARAFVAVTTGTHSCENLEDPLAYYVISLTPALATEGPFTTCGQVAMSVTNGAILLEEDSMRMSTEDGGQFIFWVPGRGFSDRLE
;
A
#
# COMPACT_ATOMS: atom_id res chain seq x y z
N MET A 1 -31.34 1.94 -54.81
CA MET A 1 -31.46 3.22 -54.08
C MET A 1 -31.34 2.92 -52.60
N LYS A 2 -30.54 3.72 -51.90
CA LYS A 2 -30.15 3.63 -50.49
C LYS A 2 -31.33 3.99 -49.57
N THR A 3 -31.46 3.30 -48.43
CA THR A 3 -31.61 3.91 -47.09
C THR A 3 -31.40 2.86 -45.99
N ALA A 4 -30.65 3.26 -44.96
CA ALA A 4 -30.27 2.50 -43.77
C ALA A 4 -31.09 2.97 -42.56
N ALA A 5 -31.17 2.15 -41.50
CA ALA A 5 -31.34 2.55 -40.09
C ALA A 5 -31.08 1.32 -39.20
N ALA A 6 -29.94 1.27 -38.51
CA ALA A 6 -29.73 1.67 -37.09
C ALA A 6 -30.04 0.50 -36.12
N LEU A 7 -29.03 -0.29 -35.72
CA LEU A 7 -28.16 -0.09 -34.54
C LEU A 7 -28.93 0.13 -33.23
N GLY A 8 -28.83 -0.85 -32.33
CA GLY A 8 -29.36 -0.79 -30.97
C GLY A 8 -28.73 -1.88 -30.10
N LEU A 9 -27.41 -1.76 -29.89
CA LEU A 9 -26.62 -2.61 -29.00
C LEU A 9 -26.84 -2.11 -27.56
N ALA A 10 -27.68 -2.79 -26.78
CA ALA A 10 -27.77 -2.55 -25.34
C ALA A 10 -26.83 -3.51 -24.61
N VAL A 11 -25.54 -3.18 -24.58
CA VAL A 11 -24.60 -3.81 -23.64
C VAL A 11 -24.87 -3.14 -22.29
N GLY A 12 -25.66 -3.80 -21.45
CA GLY A 12 -25.74 -3.47 -20.04
C GLY A 12 -24.40 -3.78 -19.40
N LEU A 13 -23.54 -2.76 -19.26
CA LEU A 13 -22.48 -2.79 -18.27
C LEU A 13 -23.15 -2.79 -16.89
N SER A 14 -23.40 -3.96 -16.33
CA SER A 14 -23.49 -4.08 -14.88
C SER A 14 -22.08 -3.78 -14.35
N ALA A 15 -21.87 -2.52 -13.96
CA ALA A 15 -20.72 -2.12 -13.17
C ALA A 15 -20.70 -3.03 -11.95
N GLY A 16 -19.72 -3.94 -11.90
CA GLY A 16 -19.39 -4.64 -10.68
C GLY A 16 -18.96 -3.58 -9.69
N ILE A 17 -19.82 -3.30 -8.72
CA ILE A 17 -19.42 -2.59 -7.52
C ILE A 17 -18.36 -3.50 -6.89
N ALA A 18 -17.10 -3.09 -6.98
CA ALA A 18 -16.05 -3.72 -6.19
C ALA A 18 -16.38 -3.40 -4.74
N ALA A 19 -17.15 -4.27 -4.10
CA ALA A 19 -17.24 -4.30 -2.67
C ALA A 19 -15.84 -4.64 -2.17
N ALA A 20 -15.14 -3.66 -1.60
CA ALA A 20 -14.05 -3.95 -0.69
C ALA A 20 -14.62 -4.87 0.39
N GLU A 21 -14.23 -6.14 0.36
CA GLU A 21 -14.68 -7.11 1.35
C GLU A 21 -14.00 -6.75 2.68
N LEU A 22 -14.78 -6.21 3.62
CA LEU A 22 -14.39 -6.02 5.02
C LEU A 22 -14.05 -7.39 5.61
N THR A 23 -12.78 -7.74 5.64
CA THR A 23 -12.33 -9.07 6.06
C THR A 23 -11.17 -8.93 7.02
N ASP A 24 -11.24 -9.63 8.15
CA ASP A 24 -10.06 -9.81 8.98
C ASP A 24 -9.02 -10.56 8.15
N GLU A 25 -7.85 -9.95 7.95
CA GLU A 25 -6.76 -10.54 7.18
C GLU A 25 -5.71 -11.15 8.08
N HIS A 26 -5.16 -12.29 7.66
CA HIS A 26 -4.08 -12.96 8.37
C HIS A 26 -3.02 -13.46 7.38
N ILE A 27 -1.79 -12.98 7.57
CA ILE A 27 -0.67 -13.22 6.65
C ILE A 27 0.54 -13.69 7.45
N VAL A 28 1.25 -14.71 6.96
CA VAL A 28 2.47 -15.25 7.58
C VAL A 28 3.69 -14.75 6.83
N ILE A 29 4.63 -14.12 7.54
CA ILE A 29 5.85 -13.53 6.98
C ILE A 29 7.08 -14.03 7.75
N GLY A 30 7.65 -15.14 7.29
CA GLY A 30 8.80 -15.75 7.95
C GLY A 30 8.44 -16.21 9.37
N PRO A 31 9.14 -15.73 10.43
CA PRO A 31 8.79 -16.04 11.81
C PRO A 31 7.61 -15.22 12.36
N GLU A 32 7.26 -14.11 11.69
CA GLU A 32 6.21 -13.20 12.13
C GLU A 32 4.89 -13.48 11.41
N GLN A 33 3.82 -13.00 12.01
CA GLN A 33 2.48 -13.02 11.46
C GLN A 33 1.90 -11.60 11.52
N VAL A 34 1.07 -11.26 10.54
CA VAL A 34 0.40 -9.97 10.42
C VAL A 34 -1.10 -10.22 10.47
N TRP A 35 -1.80 -9.42 11.28
CA TRP A 35 -3.26 -9.41 11.34
C TRP A 35 -3.77 -8.01 11.04
N ILE A 36 -4.78 -7.91 10.21
CA ILE A 36 -5.55 -6.68 10.02
C ILE A 36 -6.95 -6.99 10.56
N GLU A 37 -7.33 -6.33 11.64
CA GLU A 37 -8.61 -6.54 12.32
C GLU A 37 -9.48 -5.31 12.14
N HIS A 38 -10.71 -5.50 11.68
CA HIS A 38 -11.67 -4.42 11.54
C HIS A 38 -12.45 -4.22 12.85
N ILE A 39 -12.31 -3.04 13.45
CA ILE A 39 -13.02 -2.62 14.66
C ILE A 39 -13.73 -1.31 14.35
N ASP A 40 -14.97 -1.42 13.87
CA ASP A 40 -15.81 -0.30 13.41
C ASP A 40 -15.59 0.99 14.24
N PRO A 41 -15.06 2.08 13.62
CA PRO A 41 -14.88 2.32 12.18
C PRO A 41 -13.42 2.19 11.67
N ILE A 42 -12.51 1.57 12.42
CA ILE A 42 -11.07 1.56 12.09
C ILE A 42 -10.53 0.16 11.86
N ASP A 43 -9.48 0.08 11.05
CA ASP A 43 -8.65 -1.11 10.94
C ASP A 43 -7.41 -0.98 11.83
N ILE A 44 -7.04 -2.09 12.47
CA ILE A 44 -5.84 -2.18 13.29
C ILE A 44 -4.94 -3.28 12.75
N MET A 45 -3.71 -2.91 12.41
CA MET A 45 -2.67 -3.84 12.02
C MET A 45 -1.81 -4.24 13.21
N TRP A 46 -1.71 -5.54 13.43
CA TRP A 46 -0.89 -6.17 14.44
C TRP A 46 0.19 -7.02 13.81
N VAL A 47 1.37 -7.05 14.43
CA VAL A 47 2.50 -7.89 14.00
C VAL A 47 3.13 -8.60 15.19
N GLY A 48 3.43 -9.88 15.04
CA GLY A 48 4.20 -10.65 16.02
C GLY A 48 4.21 -12.15 15.73
N PRO A 49 4.92 -12.94 16.55
CA PRO A 49 5.08 -14.38 16.32
C PRO A 49 3.77 -15.17 16.47
N ASN A 50 2.79 -14.67 17.22
CA ASN A 50 1.50 -15.31 17.43
C ASN A 50 0.43 -14.30 17.92
N ALA A 51 -0.83 -14.74 17.99
CA ALA A 51 -1.98 -13.87 18.32
C ALA A 51 -1.94 -13.26 19.74
N TYR A 52 -1.15 -13.84 20.66
CA TYR A 52 -1.05 -13.40 22.06
C TYR A 52 0.18 -12.51 22.29
N ASP A 53 1.22 -12.69 21.49
CA ASP A 53 2.47 -11.93 21.53
C ASP A 53 2.60 -11.07 20.28
N ARG A 54 1.70 -10.09 20.12
CA ARG A 54 1.69 -9.18 18.96
C ARG A 54 1.68 -7.72 19.39
N THR A 55 2.27 -6.87 18.56
CA THR A 55 2.36 -5.42 18.74
C THR A 55 1.48 -4.73 17.71
N GLN A 56 0.70 -3.73 18.12
CA GLN A 56 0.01 -2.86 17.18
C GLN A 56 1.03 -1.99 16.46
N VAL A 57 1.07 -2.06 15.12
CA VAL A 57 2.07 -1.33 14.31
C VAL A 57 1.45 -0.20 13.49
N LEU A 58 0.16 -0.30 13.16
CA LEU A 58 -0.56 0.70 12.40
C LEU A 58 -2.05 0.65 12.75
N SER A 59 -2.73 1.79 12.66
CA SER A 59 -4.19 1.88 12.74
C SER A 59 -4.66 3.03 11.88
N GLY A 60 -5.78 2.85 11.18
CA GLY A 60 -6.32 3.86 10.30
C GLY A 60 -7.59 3.36 9.62
N ASP A 61 -8.07 4.14 8.65
CA ASP A 61 -9.20 3.74 7.82
C ASP A 61 -8.67 3.02 6.58
N ASN A 62 -9.28 1.88 6.22
CA ASN A 62 -8.89 1.03 5.09
C ASN A 62 -7.39 0.68 5.11
N VAL A 63 -6.94 0.00 6.17
CA VAL A 63 -5.55 -0.44 6.25
C VAL A 63 -5.33 -1.66 5.34
N GLU A 64 -4.41 -1.55 4.38
CA GLU A 64 -4.13 -2.62 3.40
C GLU A 64 -2.62 -2.81 3.21
N ILE A 65 -2.16 -4.04 2.95
CA ILE A 65 -0.77 -4.31 2.56
C ILE A 65 -0.65 -4.25 1.04
N VAL A 66 0.19 -3.35 0.54
CA VAL A 66 0.34 -3.09 -0.91
C VAL A 66 1.60 -3.71 -1.50
N GLY A 67 2.52 -4.21 -0.67
CA GLY A 67 3.74 -4.85 -1.17
C GLY A 67 4.60 -5.48 -0.08
N PHE A 68 5.40 -6.46 -0.49
CA PHE A 68 6.28 -7.22 0.38
C PHE A 68 7.72 -7.15 -0.11
N ALA A 69 8.66 -6.91 0.80
CA ALA A 69 10.10 -7.08 0.64
C ALA A 69 10.57 -8.12 1.66
N THR A 70 10.09 -9.36 1.51
CA THR A 70 10.17 -10.38 2.56
C THR A 70 10.89 -11.64 2.14
N ASP A 71 11.21 -11.80 0.85
CA ASP A 71 12.01 -12.92 0.41
C ASP A 71 13.48 -12.79 0.90
N PRO A 72 14.28 -13.87 0.84
CA PRO A 72 15.64 -13.84 1.35
C PRO A 72 16.57 -12.83 0.63
N ASP A 73 16.35 -12.55 -0.65
CA ASP A 73 17.21 -11.67 -1.44
C ASP A 73 16.92 -10.21 -1.09
N ASP A 74 15.63 -9.83 -1.04
CA ASP A 74 15.19 -8.52 -0.56
C ASP A 74 15.64 -8.26 0.88
N ALA A 75 15.46 -9.25 1.75
CA ALA A 75 15.89 -9.15 3.14
C ALA A 75 17.41 -9.01 3.27
N ALA A 76 18.19 -9.63 2.38
CA ALA A 76 19.64 -9.47 2.34
C ALA A 76 20.05 -8.06 1.84
N ILE A 77 19.31 -7.50 0.88
CA ILE A 77 19.54 -6.13 0.37
C ILE A 77 19.21 -5.08 1.44
N LEU A 78 18.05 -5.22 2.10
CA LEU A 78 17.56 -4.28 3.10
C LEU A 78 18.17 -4.52 4.50
N GLY A 79 18.77 -5.68 4.74
CA GLY A 79 19.22 -6.10 6.06
C GLY A 79 18.07 -6.52 7.01
N ALA A 80 16.83 -6.50 6.54
CA ALA A 80 15.64 -6.95 7.25
C ALA A 80 14.52 -7.27 6.27
N ARG A 81 13.56 -8.11 6.68
CA ARG A 81 12.28 -8.22 5.96
C ARG A 81 11.46 -6.98 6.23
N ALA A 82 10.75 -6.49 5.24
CA ALA A 82 9.83 -5.38 5.40
C ALA A 82 8.60 -5.55 4.50
N PHE A 83 7.54 -4.83 4.80
CA PHE A 83 6.38 -4.73 3.91
C PHE A 83 5.84 -3.30 3.96
N VAL A 84 5.04 -2.94 2.96
CA VAL A 84 4.46 -1.61 2.84
C VAL A 84 2.96 -1.72 3.01
N ALA A 85 2.43 -0.93 3.94
CA ALA A 85 1.01 -0.79 4.18
C ALA A 85 0.53 0.60 3.76
N VAL A 86 -0.73 0.71 3.40
CA VAL A 86 -1.41 1.97 3.10
C VAL A 86 -2.63 2.12 4.00
N THR A 87 -2.99 3.37 4.27
CA THR A 87 -4.26 3.76 4.88
C THR A 87 -4.75 5.04 4.21
N THR A 88 -5.99 5.41 4.47
CA THR A 88 -6.53 6.71 4.07
C THR A 88 -5.72 7.84 4.71
N GLY A 89 -5.19 8.73 3.88
CA GLY A 89 -4.45 9.92 4.30
C GLY A 89 -5.34 11.02 4.85
N THR A 90 -4.73 12.11 5.32
CA THR A 90 -5.45 13.25 5.91
C THR A 90 -5.37 14.53 5.08
N HIS A 91 -4.65 14.50 3.95
CA HIS A 91 -4.52 15.64 3.05
C HIS A 91 -5.62 15.66 2.00
N SER A 92 -5.77 16.76 1.26
CA SER A 92 -6.80 16.85 0.21
C SER A 92 -6.15 16.67 -1.15
N CYS A 93 -6.82 15.90 -2.02
CA CYS A 93 -6.42 15.71 -3.41
C CYS A 93 -7.34 16.48 -4.35
N GLU A 94 -6.77 17.05 -5.41
CA GLU A 94 -7.53 17.89 -6.36
C GLU A 94 -8.52 17.07 -7.21
N ASN A 95 -8.23 15.78 -7.40
CA ASN A 95 -8.97 14.84 -8.22
C ASN A 95 -10.20 14.21 -7.52
N LEU A 96 -10.53 14.62 -6.28
CA LEU A 96 -11.61 14.05 -5.44
C LEU A 96 -11.39 12.58 -5.03
N GLU A 97 -10.21 12.01 -5.25
CA GLU A 97 -9.85 10.70 -4.71
C GLU A 97 -9.41 10.85 -3.25
N ASP A 98 -9.60 9.79 -2.46
CA ASP A 98 -9.15 9.80 -1.07
C ASP A 98 -7.61 9.81 -1.06
N PRO A 99 -6.98 10.70 -0.26
CA PRO A 99 -5.53 10.70 -0.09
C PRO A 99 -5.04 9.34 0.40
N LEU A 100 -3.82 8.97 0.02
CA LEU A 100 -3.17 7.74 0.49
C LEU A 100 -1.99 8.08 1.40
N ALA A 101 -1.81 7.28 2.45
CA ALA A 101 -0.71 7.38 3.40
C ALA A 101 0.00 6.02 3.50
N TYR A 102 1.22 5.96 2.97
CA TYR A 102 2.05 4.76 2.92
C TYR A 102 3.02 4.68 4.09
N TYR A 103 3.14 3.50 4.65
CA TYR A 103 4.01 3.18 5.77
C TYR A 103 4.86 1.97 5.43
N VAL A 104 6.13 1.97 5.84
CA VAL A 104 6.98 0.78 5.77
C VAL A 104 7.08 0.18 7.16
N ILE A 105 6.77 -1.11 7.27
CA ILE A 105 6.88 -1.88 8.50
C ILE A 105 8.09 -2.80 8.37
N SER A 106 9.11 -2.55 9.19
CA SER A 106 10.32 -3.38 9.26
C SER A 106 10.17 -4.49 10.30
N LEU A 107 10.37 -5.73 9.85
CA LEU A 107 10.32 -6.94 10.66
C LEU A 107 11.70 -7.25 11.24
N THR A 108 12.14 -6.42 12.19
CA THR A 108 13.33 -6.68 13.00
C THR A 108 12.93 -7.06 14.43
N PRO A 109 13.86 -7.55 15.28
CA PRO A 109 13.57 -7.78 16.69
C PRO A 109 13.00 -6.54 17.42
N ALA A 110 13.30 -5.34 16.92
CA ALA A 110 12.60 -4.12 17.28
C ALA A 110 11.72 -3.70 16.10
N LEU A 111 10.46 -4.15 16.10
CA LEU A 111 9.47 -3.75 15.09
C LEU A 111 9.45 -2.22 14.95
N ALA A 112 9.52 -1.75 13.72
CA ALA A 112 9.49 -0.33 13.41
C ALA A 112 8.50 -0.05 12.30
N THR A 113 7.67 0.97 12.50
CA THR A 113 6.77 1.53 11.49
C THR A 113 7.29 2.92 11.13
N GLU A 114 7.57 3.16 9.86
CA GLU A 114 8.06 4.44 9.35
C GLU A 114 7.08 5.02 8.33
N GLY A 115 6.80 6.32 8.42
CA GLY A 115 5.83 7.02 7.57
C GLY A 115 5.06 8.12 8.32
N PRO A 116 4.03 8.70 7.67
CA PRO A 116 3.57 8.37 6.33
C PRO A 116 4.37 9.06 5.21
N PHE A 117 4.51 8.38 4.07
CA PHE A 117 4.64 9.03 2.77
C PHE A 117 3.24 9.21 2.18
N THR A 118 2.85 10.43 1.88
CA THR A 118 1.48 10.75 1.44
C THR A 118 1.43 11.14 -0.02
N THR A 119 0.45 10.62 -0.76
CA THR A 119 0.24 10.96 -2.17
C THR A 119 -1.25 10.83 -2.53
N CYS A 120 -1.61 11.40 -3.69
CA CYS A 120 -2.96 11.35 -4.26
C CYS A 120 -3.13 10.27 -5.33
N GLY A 121 -2.08 9.50 -5.61
CA GLY A 121 -2.09 8.40 -6.57
C GLY A 121 -1.63 7.10 -5.92
N GLN A 122 -2.02 5.96 -6.49
CA GLN A 122 -1.47 4.67 -6.08
C GLN A 122 0.01 4.59 -6.45
N VAL A 123 0.82 4.00 -5.58
CA VAL A 123 2.24 3.76 -5.84
C VAL A 123 2.52 2.28 -6.07
N ALA A 124 3.42 2.01 -7.00
CA ALA A 124 4.09 0.73 -7.13
C ALA A 124 5.28 0.68 -6.18
N MET A 125 5.46 -0.48 -5.54
CA MET A 125 6.61 -0.77 -4.70
C MET A 125 7.65 -1.57 -5.48
N SER A 126 8.93 -1.22 -5.30
CA SER A 126 10.06 -2.05 -5.73
C SER A 126 11.20 -2.01 -4.70
N VAL A 127 12.02 -3.05 -4.68
CA VAL A 127 13.24 -3.09 -3.87
C VAL A 127 14.43 -2.74 -4.76
N THR A 128 15.27 -1.83 -4.29
CA THR A 128 16.49 -1.39 -4.96
C THR A 128 17.63 -1.31 -3.94
N ASN A 129 18.83 -0.92 -4.37
CA ASN A 129 20.10 -0.91 -3.61
C ASN A 129 19.96 -0.41 -2.15
N GLY A 130 19.60 -1.31 -1.23
CA GLY A 130 19.39 -1.02 0.19
C GLY A 130 18.15 -0.17 0.51
N ALA A 131 17.16 -0.09 -0.38
CA ALA A 131 15.98 0.75 -0.20
C ALA A 131 14.71 0.12 -0.79
N ILE A 132 13.56 0.53 -0.26
CA ILE A 132 12.26 0.35 -0.93
C ILE A 132 11.96 1.64 -1.69
N LEU A 133 11.73 1.54 -2.99
CA LEU A 133 11.25 2.62 -3.83
C LEU A 133 9.73 2.53 -3.94
N LEU A 134 9.05 3.60 -3.58
CA LEU A 134 7.63 3.81 -3.86
C LEU A 134 7.55 4.85 -4.99
N GLU A 135 6.97 4.45 -6.12
CA GLU A 135 6.82 5.31 -7.30
C GLU A 135 5.35 5.30 -7.72
N GLU A 136 4.77 6.48 -7.95
CA GLU A 136 3.41 6.62 -8.44
C GLU A 136 3.24 5.85 -9.76
N ASP A 137 2.18 5.03 -9.85
CA ASP A 137 1.95 4.21 -11.03
C ASP A 137 1.70 5.08 -12.27
N SER A 138 2.70 5.11 -13.16
CA SER A 138 2.69 5.87 -14.40
C SER A 138 1.49 5.55 -15.33
N MET A 139 0.86 4.38 -15.19
CA MET A 139 -0.32 3.99 -15.97
C MET A 139 -1.62 4.61 -15.44
N ARG A 140 -1.60 5.19 -14.24
CA ARG A 140 -2.72 5.87 -13.57
C ARG A 140 -2.44 7.36 -13.30
N MET A 141 -1.46 7.94 -13.99
CA MET A 141 -1.06 9.35 -13.84
C MET A 141 -2.26 10.30 -13.83
N SER A 142 -2.50 10.90 -12.68
CA SER A 142 -3.46 11.99 -12.50
C SER A 142 -2.78 13.38 -12.51
N THR A 143 -1.45 13.44 -12.51
CA THR A 143 -0.70 14.69 -12.36
C THR A 143 0.16 15.01 -13.58
N GLU A 144 0.04 16.24 -14.09
CA GLU A 144 0.86 16.80 -15.18
C GLU A 144 2.32 17.08 -14.75
N ASP A 145 2.65 16.91 -13.46
CA ASP A 145 3.90 17.38 -12.83
C ASP A 145 5.05 16.36 -12.78
N GLY A 146 4.90 15.20 -13.42
CA GLY A 146 5.88 14.10 -13.35
C GLY A 146 5.69 13.27 -12.08
N GLY A 147 5.74 11.95 -12.22
CA GLY A 147 5.36 11.02 -11.15
C GLY A 147 6.11 11.25 -9.84
N GLN A 148 5.40 11.17 -8.72
CA GLN A 148 6.02 11.24 -7.40
C GLN A 148 6.75 9.93 -7.09
N PHE A 149 7.95 10.03 -6.53
CA PHE A 149 8.66 8.86 -6.00
C PHE A 149 9.35 9.19 -4.69
N ILE A 150 9.55 8.17 -3.86
CA ILE A 150 10.30 8.28 -2.62
C ILE A 150 11.04 6.98 -2.33
N PHE A 151 12.23 7.10 -1.75
CA PHE A 151 12.97 5.97 -1.22
C PHE A 151 12.74 5.87 0.27
N TRP A 152 12.48 4.68 0.77
CA TRP A 152 12.63 4.33 2.16
C TRP A 152 13.91 3.54 2.35
N VAL A 153 14.76 3.97 3.30
CA VAL A 153 15.98 3.25 3.65
C VAL A 153 15.92 2.80 5.12
N PRO A 154 16.18 1.51 5.42
CA PRO A 154 16.20 1.00 6.78
C PRO A 154 17.03 1.87 7.74
N GLY A 155 16.40 2.33 8.82
CA GLY A 155 17.03 3.15 9.87
C GLY A 155 17.35 4.60 9.46
N ARG A 156 17.08 5.00 8.22
CA ARG A 156 17.16 6.40 7.75
C ARG A 156 15.78 6.99 7.42
N GLY A 157 14.77 6.15 7.17
CA GLY A 157 13.42 6.56 6.82
C GLY A 157 13.27 6.99 5.36
N PHE A 158 12.27 7.84 5.09
CA PHE A 158 11.92 8.30 3.76
C PHE A 158 12.80 9.46 3.26
N SER A 159 13.20 9.43 1.99
CA SER A 159 14.06 10.42 1.32
C SER A 159 13.77 10.51 -0.18
N ASP A 160 13.95 11.70 -0.76
CA ASP A 160 13.83 11.96 -2.20
C ASP A 160 15.05 11.47 -3.02
N ARG A 161 16.09 11.01 -2.32
CA ARG A 161 17.36 10.59 -2.92
C ARG A 161 17.95 9.38 -2.19
N LEU A 162 18.64 8.54 -2.95
CA LEU A 162 19.45 7.45 -2.43
C LEU A 162 20.87 7.98 -2.17
N GLU A 163 21.20 8.27 -0.91
CA GLU A 163 22.57 8.66 -0.47
C GLU A 163 23.43 7.44 -0.13
#